data_AF-A0A0G0H2T8-F1
#
_entry.id   AF-A0A0G0H2T8-F1
#
_cell.length_a   1.000
_cell.length_b   1.000
_cell.length_c   1.000
_cell.angle_alpha   90.00
_cell.angle_beta   90.00
_cell.angle_gamma   90.00
#
_symmetry.space_group_name_H-M   'P 1'
#
loop_
_entity.id
_entity.type
_entity.pdbx_description
1 polymer ?
#
loop_
_entity_poly.entity_id
_entity_poly.type
_entity_poly.pdbx_seq_one_letter_code
_entity_poly.pdbx_strand_id
1 'polypeptide(L)'
;TLFRFFNEDLPDHSARISPDISVQDLDEEAINNAKRLWVQNSGRNEYLISRPGQMLRALGLMTDEGINIAGLILFGAEEKLSRIIPGAEIIFEWRRKSIGTSYDYRKEWKGPLFRVFEEIWEIINVRNIRIPSTRFGESQRRRRIILQ
;
A
#
# COMPACT_ATOMS: atom_id res chain seq x y z
N THR A 1 -35.73 3.63 -12.13
CA THR A 1 -34.92 4.87 -12.10
C THR A 1 -33.60 4.72 -11.34
N LEU A 2 -32.91 3.57 -11.42
CA LEU A 2 -31.65 3.32 -10.68
C LEU A 2 -30.44 2.99 -11.59
N PHE A 3 -30.69 2.69 -12.87
CA PHE A 3 -29.65 2.26 -13.82
C PHE A 3 -28.94 3.40 -14.56
N ARG A 4 -29.30 4.67 -14.29
CA ARG A 4 -28.75 5.82 -15.00
C ARG A 4 -27.44 6.36 -14.41
N PHE A 5 -26.96 5.80 -13.30
CA PHE A 5 -25.75 6.24 -12.59
C PHE A 5 -24.51 5.37 -12.83
N PHE A 6 -24.59 4.28 -13.60
CA PHE A 6 -23.44 3.39 -13.83
C PHE A 6 -22.66 3.68 -15.12
N ASN A 7 -23.11 4.65 -15.92
CA ASN A 7 -22.47 5.08 -17.18
C ASN A 7 -22.07 6.56 -17.12
N GLU A 8 -21.38 6.95 -16.06
CA GLU A 8 -20.58 8.18 -16.08
C GLU A 8 -19.12 7.73 -16.11
N ASP A 9 -18.32 8.31 -17.00
CA ASP A 9 -16.87 8.30 -16.89
C ASP A 9 -16.51 8.88 -15.51
N LEU A 10 -16.52 8.04 -14.47
CA LEU A 10 -16.21 8.47 -13.11
C LEU A 10 -14.75 8.92 -13.14
N PRO A 11 -14.47 10.22 -12.97
CA PRO A 11 -13.10 10.70 -13.00
C PRO A 11 -12.29 9.96 -11.93
N ASP A 12 -11.11 9.48 -12.30
CA ASP A 12 -10.23 8.75 -11.38
C ASP A 12 -9.87 9.63 -10.19
N HIS A 13 -10.55 9.39 -9.06
CA HIS A 13 -10.36 10.16 -7.83
C HIS A 13 -8.94 9.99 -7.29
N SER A 14 -8.29 8.84 -7.53
CA SER A 14 -6.94 8.57 -7.05
C SER A 14 -5.89 9.39 -7.80
N ALA A 15 -6.11 9.67 -9.08
CA ALA A 15 -5.25 10.51 -9.92
C ALA A 15 -5.46 12.02 -9.70
N ARG A 16 -6.54 12.42 -9.01
CA ARG A 16 -6.82 13.84 -8.75
C ARG A 16 -5.71 14.49 -7.93
N ILE A 17 -5.12 15.56 -8.46
CA ILE A 17 -4.16 16.42 -7.75
C ILE A 17 -4.91 17.20 -6.67
N SER A 18 -4.32 17.29 -5.46
CA SER A 18 -4.83 18.17 -4.41
C SER A 18 -3.77 19.21 -4.04
N PRO A 19 -4.08 20.51 -4.12
CA PRO A 19 -3.15 21.58 -3.74
C PRO A 19 -2.85 21.59 -2.24
N ASP A 20 -3.69 20.91 -1.45
CA ASP A 20 -3.53 20.81 -0.01
C ASP A 20 -2.47 19.79 0.42
N ILE A 21 -1.92 18.97 -0.48
CA ILE A 21 -0.94 17.93 -0.13
C ILE A 21 0.47 18.38 -0.51
N SER A 22 1.34 18.49 0.48
CA SER A 22 2.77 18.69 0.27
C SER A 22 3.59 17.49 0.72
N VAL A 23 4.88 17.49 0.36
CA VAL A 23 5.83 16.46 0.80
C VAL A 23 5.98 16.43 2.33
N GLN A 24 5.72 17.54 3.03
CA GLN A 24 5.79 17.61 4.50
C GLN A 24 4.61 16.91 5.17
N ASP A 25 3.51 16.71 4.44
CA ASP A 25 2.35 15.97 4.94
C ASP A 25 2.50 14.45 4.78
N LEU A 26 3.64 13.99 4.28
CA LEU A 26 3.93 12.58 4.08
C LEU A 26 4.64 11.99 5.29
N ASP A 27 4.29 10.76 5.56
CA ASP A 27 4.84 9.95 6.61
C ASP A 27 6.24 9.45 6.26
N GLU A 28 7.22 9.86 7.06
CA GLU A 28 8.63 9.54 6.81
C GLU A 28 8.89 8.02 6.86
N GLU A 29 8.22 7.31 7.77
CA GLU A 29 8.36 5.86 7.90
C GLU A 29 7.81 5.15 6.65
N ALA A 30 6.63 5.54 6.17
CA ALA A 30 6.05 5.00 4.95
C ALA A 30 6.96 5.22 3.73
N ILE A 31 7.56 6.41 3.60
CA ILE A 31 8.53 6.72 2.54
C ILE A 31 9.75 5.81 2.64
N ASN A 32 10.30 5.65 3.84
CA ASN A 32 11.46 4.80 4.07
C ASN A 32 11.15 3.32 3.80
N ASN A 33 9.95 2.84 4.15
CA ASN A 33 9.50 1.48 3.87
C ASN A 33 9.42 1.22 2.36
N ALA A 34 8.80 2.12 1.60
CA ALA A 34 8.72 1.97 0.15
C ALA A 34 10.09 2.01 -0.52
N LYS A 35 11.01 2.87 -0.08
CA LYS A 35 12.39 2.87 -0.59
C LYS A 35 13.09 1.54 -0.38
N ARG A 36 12.94 0.92 0.80
CA ARG A 36 13.52 -0.40 1.08
C ARG A 36 12.94 -1.47 0.16
N LEU A 37 11.62 -1.49 -0.01
CA LEU A 37 10.93 -2.40 -0.94
C LEU A 37 11.40 -2.18 -2.39
N TRP A 38 11.58 -0.93 -2.79
CA TRP A 38 12.01 -0.60 -4.15
C TRP A 38 13.45 -1.07 -4.43
N VAL A 39 14.36 -0.92 -3.47
CA VAL A 39 15.72 -1.46 -3.58
C VAL A 39 15.73 -2.98 -3.60
N GLN A 40 14.94 -3.63 -2.75
CA GLN A 40 14.80 -5.09 -2.77
C GLN A 40 14.33 -5.61 -4.14
N ASN A 41 13.38 -4.91 -4.77
CA ASN A 41 12.82 -5.31 -6.06
C ASN A 41 13.72 -4.97 -7.26
N SER A 42 14.42 -3.83 -7.23
CA SER A 42 15.20 -3.33 -8.36
C SER A 42 16.69 -3.67 -8.31
N GLY A 43 17.23 -3.96 -7.11
CA GLY A 43 18.66 -4.10 -6.86
C GLY A 43 19.46 -2.79 -6.89
N ARG A 44 18.80 -1.63 -7.05
CA ARG A 44 19.49 -0.33 -7.19
C ARG A 44 19.49 0.45 -5.88
N ASN A 45 20.65 0.54 -5.22
CA ASN A 45 20.80 1.22 -3.94
C ASN A 45 20.59 2.75 -4.01
N GLU A 46 20.69 3.34 -5.20
CA GLU A 46 20.46 4.78 -5.44
C GLU A 46 19.08 5.27 -4.96
N TYR A 47 18.08 4.38 -4.91
CA TYR A 47 16.74 4.76 -4.45
C TYR A 47 16.66 5.01 -2.93
N LEU A 48 17.56 4.45 -2.11
CA LEU A 48 17.58 4.72 -0.66
C LEU A 48 17.87 6.20 -0.38
N ILE A 49 18.82 6.77 -1.11
CA ILE A 49 19.26 8.17 -0.95
C ILE A 49 18.43 9.16 -1.76
N SER A 50 17.46 8.69 -2.55
CA SER A 50 16.60 9.56 -3.36
C SER A 50 15.76 10.50 -2.49
N ARG A 51 15.47 11.71 -2.99
CA ARG A 51 14.56 12.62 -2.28
C ARG A 51 13.12 12.13 -2.41
N PRO A 52 12.25 12.30 -1.39
CA PRO A 52 10.86 11.84 -1.46
C PRO A 52 10.12 12.30 -2.73
N GLY A 53 10.26 13.57 -3.11
CA GLY A 53 9.64 14.10 -4.34
C GLY A 53 10.16 13.49 -5.64
N GLN A 54 11.41 12.97 -5.69
CA GLN A 54 11.90 12.23 -6.87
C GLN A 54 11.23 10.86 -6.96
N MET A 55 11.12 10.16 -5.84
CA MET A 55 10.40 8.88 -5.77
C MET A 55 8.93 9.05 -6.16
N LEU A 56 8.23 10.04 -5.60
CA LEU A 56 6.82 10.28 -5.93
C LEU A 56 6.61 10.59 -7.42
N ARG A 57 7.49 11.40 -8.04
CA ARG A 57 7.45 11.66 -9.48
C ARG A 57 7.65 10.39 -10.30
N ALA A 58 8.64 9.58 -9.94
CA ALA A 58 8.91 8.32 -10.63
C ALA A 58 7.77 7.30 -10.48
N LEU A 59 7.01 7.37 -9.39
CA LEU A 59 5.79 6.58 -9.17
C LEU A 59 4.53 7.19 -9.80
N GLY A 60 4.62 8.37 -10.44
CA GLY A 60 3.47 9.07 -11.01
C GLY A 60 2.51 9.67 -9.97
N LEU A 61 2.99 9.88 -8.74
CA LEU A 61 2.21 10.40 -7.62
C LEU A 61 2.35 11.90 -7.42
N MET A 62 3.34 12.51 -8.08
CA MET A 62 3.63 13.94 -8.01
C MET A 62 3.93 14.49 -9.40
N THR A 63 3.35 15.64 -9.71
CA THR A 63 3.68 16.47 -10.88
C THR A 63 4.11 17.87 -10.41
N ASP A 64 4.29 18.80 -11.34
CA ASP A 64 4.53 20.20 -10.98
C ASP A 64 3.27 20.88 -10.38
N GLU A 65 2.09 20.29 -10.61
CA GLU A 65 0.80 20.77 -10.07
C GLU A 65 0.57 20.33 -8.62
N GLY A 66 1.25 19.27 -8.16
CA GLY A 66 1.14 18.79 -6.79
C GLY A 66 1.18 17.27 -6.66
N ILE A 67 0.72 16.77 -5.51
CA ILE A 67 0.62 15.35 -5.19
C ILE A 67 -0.84 14.90 -5.42
N ASN A 68 -1.02 13.72 -5.99
CA ASN A 68 -2.35 13.15 -6.18
C ASN A 68 -2.86 12.43 -4.92
N ILE A 69 -4.16 12.14 -4.90
CA ILE A 69 -4.81 11.42 -3.80
C ILE A 69 -4.16 10.05 -3.53
N ALA A 70 -3.73 9.32 -4.58
CA ALA A 70 -3.00 8.07 -4.41
C ALA A 70 -1.71 8.25 -3.59
N GLY A 71 -0.97 9.34 -3.81
CA GLY A 71 0.21 9.70 -3.02
C GLY A 71 -0.11 9.86 -1.54
N LEU A 72 -1.26 10.46 -1.21
CA LEU A 72 -1.71 10.57 0.17
C LEU A 72 -2.11 9.21 0.77
N ILE A 73 -2.83 8.36 0.03
CA ILE A 73 -3.23 7.03 0.50
C ILE A 73 -2.01 6.14 0.79
N LEU A 74 -1.00 6.22 -0.08
CA LEU A 74 0.20 5.39 0.02
C LEU A 74 1.19 5.90 1.07
N PHE A 75 1.29 7.22 1.24
CA PHE A 75 2.38 7.85 1.99
C PHE A 75 1.96 8.95 2.98
N GLY A 76 0.71 9.39 2.99
CA GLY A 76 0.26 10.50 3.83
C GLY A 76 0.32 10.22 5.32
N ALA A 77 0.66 11.21 6.12
CA ALA A 77 0.51 11.14 7.58
C ALA A 77 -0.96 10.95 7.96
N GLU A 78 -1.22 10.27 9.07
CA GLU A 78 -2.58 9.92 9.51
C GLU A 78 -3.48 11.16 9.68
N GLU A 79 -2.92 12.25 10.20
CA GLU A 79 -3.63 13.51 10.41
C GLU A 79 -4.08 14.12 9.08
N LYS A 80 -3.21 14.08 8.07
CA LYS A 80 -3.53 14.60 6.73
C LYS A 80 -4.53 13.72 6.00
N LEU A 81 -4.32 12.40 6.08
CA LEU A 81 -5.23 11.39 5.54
C LEU A 81 -6.64 11.58 6.09
N SER A 82 -6.78 11.65 7.41
CA SER A 82 -8.08 11.79 8.08
C SER A 82 -8.79 13.10 7.73
N ARG A 83 -8.03 14.15 7.43
CA ARG A 83 -8.57 15.46 7.02
C ARG A 83 -9.10 15.47 5.59
N ILE A 84 -8.38 14.86 4.65
CA ILE A 84 -8.71 14.90 3.21
C ILE A 84 -9.63 13.74 2.83
N ILE A 85 -9.42 12.57 3.42
CA ILE A 85 -10.16 11.33 3.17
C ILE A 85 -10.64 10.77 4.52
N PRO A 86 -11.71 11.34 5.11
CA PRO A 86 -12.26 10.82 6.35
C PRO A 86 -12.64 9.34 6.21
N GLY A 87 -12.27 8.53 7.21
CA GLY A 87 -12.53 7.08 7.17
C GLY A 87 -11.57 6.29 6.28
N ALA A 88 -10.44 6.86 5.88
CA ALA A 88 -9.36 6.13 5.24
C ALA A 88 -8.73 5.14 6.24
N GLU A 89 -9.21 3.89 6.20
CA GLU A 89 -8.77 2.81 7.08
C GLU A 89 -8.42 1.57 6.26
N ILE A 90 -7.37 0.87 6.68
CA ILE A 90 -7.01 -0.43 6.11
C ILE A 90 -7.56 -1.48 7.06
N ILE A 91 -8.45 -2.34 6.56
CA ILE A 91 -9.09 -3.38 7.37
C ILE A 91 -8.66 -4.73 6.79
N PHE A 92 -7.94 -5.51 7.57
CA PHE A 92 -7.69 -6.91 7.28
C PHE A 92 -8.66 -7.76 8.09
N GLU A 93 -9.51 -8.48 7.39
CA GLU A 93 -10.50 -9.35 8.01
C GLU A 93 -10.38 -10.76 7.45
N TRP A 94 -10.48 -11.72 8.36
CA TRP A 94 -10.51 -13.13 8.01
C TRP A 94 -11.71 -13.85 8.61
N ARG A 95 -12.31 -14.71 7.79
CA ARG A 95 -13.44 -15.57 8.14
C ARG A 95 -13.20 -17.00 7.64
N ARG A 96 -13.38 -17.99 8.51
CA ARG A 96 -13.38 -19.44 8.20
C ARG A 96 -14.66 -19.85 7.49
N LYS A 97 -15.79 -19.28 7.91
CA LYS A 97 -17.10 -19.48 7.32
C LYS A 97 -17.56 -18.15 6.74
N SER A 98 -18.00 -18.16 5.49
CA SER A 98 -18.57 -16.98 4.83
C SER A 98 -19.95 -16.60 5.39
N ILE A 99 -20.58 -17.49 6.16
CA ILE A 99 -21.92 -17.34 6.73
C ILE A 99 -21.77 -17.06 8.23
N GLY A 100 -22.07 -15.83 8.64
CA GLY A 100 -22.01 -15.37 10.03
C GLY A 100 -21.58 -13.90 10.14
N THR A 101 -22.03 -13.22 11.21
CA THR A 101 -21.64 -11.84 11.52
C THR A 101 -20.36 -11.75 12.35
N SER A 102 -19.87 -12.86 12.88
CA SER A 102 -18.62 -12.94 13.65
C SER A 102 -17.40 -13.13 12.74
N TYR A 103 -16.38 -12.29 12.90
CA TYR A 103 -15.06 -12.48 12.29
C TYR A 103 -14.19 -13.39 13.17
N ASP A 104 -13.33 -14.20 12.55
CA ASP A 104 -12.34 -15.02 13.27
C ASP A 104 -11.10 -14.20 13.65
N TYR A 105 -10.75 -13.23 12.82
CA TYR A 105 -9.69 -12.27 13.06
C TYR A 105 -9.98 -10.99 12.29
N ARG A 106 -9.83 -9.85 12.95
CA ARG A 106 -9.93 -8.53 12.34
C ARG A 106 -8.85 -7.64 12.92
N LYS A 107 -8.16 -6.92 12.05
CA LYS A 107 -7.21 -5.89 12.42
C LYS A 107 -7.42 -4.68 11.53
N GLU A 108 -7.31 -3.52 12.13
CA GLU A 108 -7.55 -2.24 11.49
C GLU A 108 -6.30 -1.37 11.68
N TRP A 109 -5.95 -0.64 10.64
CA TRP A 109 -4.89 0.35 10.68
C TRP A 109 -5.41 1.68 10.16
N LYS A 110 -4.95 2.74 10.83
CA LYS A 110 -5.12 4.12 10.38
C LYS A 110 -3.77 4.62 9.88
N GLY A 111 -3.82 5.42 8.82
CA GLY A 111 -2.61 5.96 8.18
C GLY A 111 -2.24 5.27 6.85
N PRO A 112 -1.01 5.53 6.37
CA PRO A 112 -0.61 5.22 5.00
C PRO A 112 -0.31 3.73 4.81
N LEU A 113 -0.59 3.23 3.59
CA LEU A 113 -0.37 1.82 3.26
C LEU A 113 1.06 1.34 3.53
N PHE A 114 2.06 2.12 3.12
CA PHE A 114 3.46 1.68 3.24
C PHE A 114 3.97 1.64 4.69
N ARG A 115 3.29 2.27 5.65
CA ARG A 115 3.61 2.09 7.07
C ARG A 115 3.30 0.66 7.54
N VAL A 116 2.19 0.08 7.07
CA VAL A 116 1.65 -1.19 7.59
C VAL A 116 1.82 -2.37 6.63
N PHE A 117 2.40 -2.12 5.46
CA PHE A 117 2.54 -3.11 4.38
C PHE A 117 3.23 -4.40 4.82
N GLU A 118 4.37 -4.30 5.52
CA GLU A 118 5.11 -5.47 6.02
C GLU A 118 4.30 -6.26 7.04
N GLU A 119 3.63 -5.57 7.97
CA GLU A 119 2.82 -6.22 8.99
C GLU A 119 1.63 -6.99 8.37
N ILE A 120 0.98 -6.42 7.35
CA ILE A 120 -0.06 -7.12 6.58
C ILE A 120 0.52 -8.40 5.97
N TRP A 121 1.72 -8.32 5.38
CA TRP A 121 2.38 -9.47 4.76
C TRP A 121 2.76 -10.55 5.79
N GLU A 122 3.24 -10.14 6.97
CA GLU A 122 3.52 -11.05 8.09
C GLU A 122 2.26 -11.80 8.54
N ILE A 123 1.15 -11.09 8.74
CA ILE A 123 -0.15 -11.68 9.11
C ILE A 123 -0.60 -12.70 8.07
N ILE A 124 -0.46 -12.37 6.78
CA ILE A 124 -0.76 -13.28 5.66
C ILE A 124 0.14 -14.54 5.73
N ASN A 125 1.44 -14.36 5.94
CA ASN A 125 2.41 -15.46 5.93
C ASN A 125 2.27 -16.40 7.14
N VAL A 126 2.05 -15.88 8.35
CA VAL A 126 1.80 -16.68 9.56
C VAL A 126 0.64 -17.65 9.34
N ARG A 127 -0.37 -17.25 8.57
CA ARG A 127 -1.49 -18.13 8.23
C ARG A 127 -1.12 -19.15 7.15
N ASN A 128 -0.37 -18.77 6.12
CA ASN A 128 0.08 -19.71 5.08
C ASN A 128 0.92 -20.87 5.66
N ILE A 129 1.60 -20.68 6.79
CA ILE A 129 2.29 -21.77 7.50
C ILE A 129 1.29 -22.76 8.13
N ARG A 130 0.11 -22.29 8.55
CA ARG A 130 -0.94 -23.10 9.22
C ARG A 130 -1.91 -23.79 8.25
N ILE A 131 -1.89 -23.43 6.97
CA ILE A 131 -2.61 -24.12 5.90
C ILE A 131 -1.52 -24.66 4.96
N PRO A 132 -1.11 -25.94 5.08
CA PRO A 132 -0.14 -26.50 4.15
C PRO A 132 -0.64 -26.23 2.73
N SER A 133 0.15 -25.51 1.94
CA SER A 133 -0.09 -25.28 0.53
C SER A 133 -0.01 -26.62 -0.20
N THR A 134 -1.06 -27.43 -0.07
CA THR A 134 -1.26 -28.60 -0.89
C THR A 134 -1.76 -28.08 -2.23
N ARG A 135 -0.82 -28.03 -3.18
CA ARG A 135 -0.99 -27.84 -4.63
C ARG A 135 -1.24 -26.42 -5.11
N PHE A 136 -0.16 -25.68 -5.29
CA PHE A 136 0.10 -25.08 -6.61
C PHE A 136 1.51 -25.48 -7.04
N GLY A 137 1.61 -25.91 -8.30
CA GLY A 137 2.74 -26.60 -8.89
C GLY A 137 4.05 -25.83 -8.81
N GLU A 138 5.10 -26.62 -8.83
CA GLU A 138 6.50 -26.27 -8.86
C GLU A 138 6.83 -25.13 -9.84
N SER A 139 7.54 -24.11 -9.36
CA SER A 139 8.87 -23.75 -9.90
C SER A 139 9.36 -22.43 -9.29
N GLN A 140 9.94 -22.45 -8.08
CA GLN A 140 11.07 -21.57 -7.73
C GLN A 140 11.87 -22.17 -6.57
N ARG A 141 12.74 -23.13 -6.90
CA ARG A 141 13.90 -23.47 -6.06
C ARG A 141 15.18 -23.12 -6.81
N ARG A 142 15.69 -21.90 -6.63
CA ARG A 142 17.13 -21.61 -6.70
C ARG A 142 17.50 -20.50 -5.73
N ARG A 143 17.67 -20.85 -4.44
CA ARG A 143 18.69 -20.22 -3.60
C ARG A 143 19.95 -21.06 -3.73
N ARG A 144 20.97 -20.54 -4.41
CA ARG A 144 22.35 -20.99 -4.24
C ARG A 144 23.20 -19.75 -4.01
N ILE A 145 23.29 -19.36 -2.75
CA ILE A 145 24.45 -18.66 -2.20
C ILE A 145 25.48 -19.79 -2.01
N ILE A 146 26.59 -19.74 -2.76
CA ILE A 146 27.82 -20.42 -2.35
C ILE A 146 28.86 -19.32 -2.27
N LEU A 147 29.22 -19.01 -1.03
CA LEU A 147 30.44 -18.31 -0.67
C LEU A 147 31.61 -19.27 -0.90
N GLN A 148 32.57 -18.89 -1.74
CA GLN A 148 34.00 -19.08 -1.55
C GLN A 148 34.73 -17.92 -2.23
#